data_AF-A0A252A034-F1
#
_entry.id   AF-A0A252A034-F1
#
_cell.length_a   1.000
_cell.length_b   1.000
_cell.length_c   1.000
_cell.angle_alpha   90.00
_cell.angle_beta   90.00
_cell.angle_gamma   90.00
#
_symmetry.space_group_name_H-M   'P 1'
#
loop_
_entity.id
_entity.type
_entity.pdbx_description
1 polymer ?
#
loop_
_entity_poly.entity_id
_entity_poly.type
_entity_poly.pdbx_seq_one_letter_code
_entity_poly.pdbx_strand_id
1 'polypeptide(L)'
;MPLLRFAVEFAALYLGGPLIILELRRPGILFGLIWVAAIVAFLAIRGEKPQPHDVRRELRAIFLRFAILAPIIVALTARFWPETLLSLPLQKPRFWLLIMVLYPVLSVWPQEVLYRAFLFARYRSLFRSDTGIIIASALAFGFAHVIFLN
;
A
#
# COMPACT_ATOMS: atom_id res chain seq x y z
N MET A 1 -29.21 -8.17 6.15
CA MET A 1 -28.06 -8.30 7.07
C MET A 1 -26.90 -7.43 6.58
N PRO A 2 -26.69 -6.23 7.17
CA PRO A 2 -25.72 -5.24 6.67
C PRO A 2 -24.27 -5.75 6.73
N LEU A 3 -23.91 -6.57 7.72
CA LEU A 3 -22.58 -7.17 7.86
C LEU A 3 -22.22 -8.14 6.71
N LEU A 4 -23.16 -9.01 6.31
CA LEU A 4 -22.95 -9.94 5.20
C LEU A 4 -22.70 -9.19 3.88
N ARG A 5 -23.46 -8.11 3.63
CA ARG A 5 -23.26 -7.26 2.45
C ARG A 5 -21.85 -6.67 2.41
N PHE A 6 -21.37 -6.12 3.52
CA PHE A 6 -20.01 -5.57 3.58
C PHE A 6 -18.92 -6.64 3.48
N ALA A 7 -19.14 -7.85 4.01
CA ALA A 7 -18.20 -8.97 3.84
C ALA A 7 -18.08 -9.39 2.38
N VAL A 8 -19.20 -9.48 1.67
CA VAL A 8 -19.22 -9.78 0.23
C VAL A 8 -18.57 -8.65 -0.57
N GLU A 9 -18.89 -7.38 -0.27
CA GLU A 9 -18.26 -6.21 -0.89
C GLU A 9 -16.74 -6.21 -0.69
N PHE A 10 -16.28 -6.48 0.54
CA PHE A 10 -14.87 -6.58 0.87
C PHE A 10 -14.17 -7.68 0.06
N ALA A 11 -14.72 -8.90 0.05
CA ALA A 11 -14.15 -10.01 -0.70
C ALA A 11 -14.13 -9.71 -2.21
N ALA A 12 -15.19 -9.13 -2.76
CA ALA A 12 -15.26 -8.76 -4.16
C ALA A 12 -14.18 -7.74 -4.55
N LEU A 13 -13.96 -6.70 -3.74
CA LEU A 13 -12.97 -5.67 -4.04
C LEU A 13 -11.52 -6.12 -3.80
N TYR A 14 -11.25 -6.74 -2.64
CA TYR A 14 -9.87 -7.01 -2.22
C TYR A 14 -9.35 -8.41 -2.57
N LEU A 15 -10.23 -9.35 -2.90
CA LEU A 15 -9.85 -10.67 -3.44
C LEU A 15 -10.22 -10.77 -4.93
N GLY A 16 -11.46 -10.44 -5.28
CA GLY A 16 -11.92 -10.48 -6.67
C GLY A 16 -11.20 -9.48 -7.57
N GLY A 17 -11.02 -8.24 -7.11
CA GLY A 17 -10.33 -7.17 -7.86
C GLY A 17 -8.93 -7.56 -8.34
N PRO A 18 -8.01 -7.95 -7.44
CA PRO A 18 -6.67 -8.42 -7.83
C PRO A 18 -6.69 -9.63 -8.77
N LEU A 19 -7.60 -10.59 -8.58
CA LEU A 19 -7.71 -11.77 -9.44
C LEU A 19 -8.19 -11.41 -10.86
N ILE A 20 -9.16 -10.51 -10.97
CA ILE A 20 -9.62 -10.00 -12.28
C ILE A 20 -8.47 -9.27 -12.98
N ILE A 21 -7.78 -8.37 -12.27
CA ILE A 21 -6.64 -7.63 -12.82
C ILE A 21 -5.53 -8.59 -13.27
N LEU A 22 -5.25 -9.64 -12.49
CA LEU A 22 -4.30 -10.67 -12.82
C LEU A 22 -4.67 -11.38 -14.14
N GLU A 23 -5.94 -11.71 -14.34
CA GLU A 23 -6.41 -12.35 -15.58
C GLU A 23 -6.29 -11.43 -16.80
N LEU A 24 -6.48 -10.11 -16.63
CA LEU A 24 -6.32 -9.15 -17.74
C LEU A 24 -4.88 -9.05 -18.27
N ARG A 25 -3.86 -9.35 -17.44
CA ARG A 25 -2.42 -9.32 -17.77
C ARG A 25 -1.93 -8.08 -18.55
N ARG A 26 -2.51 -6.90 -18.29
CA ARG A 26 -2.23 -5.65 -19.00
C ARG A 26 -1.73 -4.58 -18.03
N PRO A 27 -0.41 -4.33 -17.93
CA PRO A 27 0.16 -3.41 -16.94
C PRO A 27 -0.39 -1.98 -17.02
N GLY A 28 -0.64 -1.46 -18.24
CA GLY A 28 -1.21 -0.10 -18.40
C GLY A 28 -2.63 0.03 -17.86
N ILE A 29 -3.45 -1.03 -18.00
CA ILE A 29 -4.82 -1.06 -17.48
C ILE A 29 -4.80 -1.12 -15.95
N LEU A 30 -3.82 -1.82 -15.36
CA LEU A 30 -3.65 -1.93 -13.91
C LEU A 30 -3.47 -0.56 -13.25
N PHE A 31 -2.57 0.28 -13.77
CA PHE A 31 -2.37 1.63 -13.25
C PHE A 31 -3.64 2.49 -13.40
N GLY A 32 -4.31 2.43 -14.55
CA GLY A 32 -5.55 3.17 -14.77
C GLY A 32 -6.67 2.75 -13.81
N LEU A 33 -6.87 1.44 -13.62
CA LEU A 33 -7.89 0.90 -12.72
C LEU A 33 -7.63 1.27 -11.25
N ILE A 34 -6.38 1.19 -10.80
CA ILE A 34 -6.01 1.58 -9.43
C ILE A 34 -6.32 3.07 -9.20
N TRP A 35 -6.01 3.93 -10.18
CA TRP A 35 -6.31 5.36 -10.08
C TRP A 35 -7.82 5.64 -10.06
N VAL A 36 -8.59 5.00 -10.94
CA VAL A 36 -10.05 5.14 -10.93
C VAL A 36 -10.63 4.67 -9.60
N ALA A 37 -10.20 3.49 -9.12
CA ALA A 37 -10.65 2.95 -7.84
C ALA A 37 -10.27 3.87 -6.68
N ALA A 38 -9.04 4.41 -6.67
CA ALA A 38 -8.60 5.33 -5.63
C ALA A 38 -9.39 6.64 -5.63
N ILE A 39 -9.69 7.21 -6.81
CA ILE A 39 -10.53 8.42 -6.90
C ILE A 39 -11.95 8.14 -6.39
N VAL A 40 -12.56 7.04 -6.82
CA VAL A 40 -13.90 6.65 -6.35
C VAL A 40 -13.90 6.42 -4.84
N ALA A 41 -12.90 5.71 -4.32
CA ALA A 41 -12.72 5.45 -2.91
C ALA A 41 -12.54 6.76 -2.12
N PHE A 42 -11.66 7.65 -2.58
CA PHE A 42 -11.43 8.97 -1.99
C PHE A 42 -12.71 9.80 -1.94
N LEU A 43 -13.46 9.87 -3.04
CA LEU A 43 -14.73 10.59 -3.11
C LEU A 43 -15.78 9.99 -2.16
N ALA A 44 -15.79 8.66 -1.98
CA ALA A 44 -16.69 7.98 -1.06
C ALA A 44 -16.39 8.30 0.42
N ILE A 45 -15.14 8.59 0.78
CA ILE A 45 -14.73 8.88 2.17
C ILE A 45 -14.39 10.33 2.45
N ARG A 46 -14.55 11.24 1.47
CA ARG A 46 -14.14 12.66 1.60
C ARG A 46 -14.80 13.41 2.75
N GLY A 47 -15.95 12.94 3.23
CA GLY A 47 -16.67 13.51 4.37
C GLY A 47 -16.29 12.91 5.73
N GLU A 48 -15.49 11.84 5.73
CA GLU A 48 -15.00 11.21 6.94
C GLU A 48 -13.91 12.07 7.58
N LYS A 49 -13.98 12.24 8.91
CA LYS A 49 -12.94 12.96 9.63
C LYS A 49 -11.69 12.06 9.71
N PRO A 50 -10.50 12.56 9.33
CA PRO A 50 -9.28 11.79 9.51
C PRO A 50 -9.05 11.50 10.99
N GLN A 51 -8.45 10.35 11.29
CA GLN A 51 -8.09 10.05 12.67
C GLN A 51 -7.04 11.05 13.17
N PRO A 52 -7.07 11.41 14.46
CA PRO A 52 -6.06 12.28 15.04
C PRO A 52 -4.70 11.57 14.99
N HIS A 53 -3.67 12.30 14.54
CA HIS A 53 -2.30 11.80 14.44
C HIS A 53 -1.48 12.36 15.60
N ASP A 54 -0.69 11.50 16.23
CA ASP A 54 0.38 11.95 17.13
C ASP A 54 1.69 11.92 16.34
N VAL A 55 1.91 13.00 15.59
CA VAL A 55 3.02 13.13 14.65
C VAL A 55 4.36 12.85 15.32
N ARG A 56 4.56 13.32 16.56
CA ARG A 56 5.82 13.09 17.29
C ARG A 56 6.02 11.61 17.58
N ARG A 57 4.99 10.94 18.10
CA ARG A 57 5.07 9.50 18.40
C ARG A 57 5.23 8.65 17.14
N GLU A 58 4.51 9.00 16.07
CA GLU A 58 4.57 8.31 14.78
C GLU A 58 5.93 8.47 14.12
N LEU A 59 6.46 9.69 14.04
CA LEU A 59 7.80 9.95 13.52
C LEU A 59 8.86 9.21 14.35
N ARG A 60 8.75 9.22 15.69
CA ARG A 60 9.66 8.46 16.54
C ARG A 60 9.63 6.96 16.21
N ALA A 61 8.44 6.39 16.03
CA ALA A 61 8.30 4.98 15.67
C ALA A 61 8.89 4.68 14.27
N ILE A 62 8.66 5.56 13.30
CA ILE A 62 9.23 5.45 11.94
C ILE A 62 10.76 5.49 12.00
N PHE A 63 11.34 6.49 12.66
CA PHE A 63 12.79 6.65 12.75
C PHE A 63 13.47 5.53 13.54
N LEU A 64 12.84 5.01 14.61
CA LEU A 64 13.38 3.86 15.34
C LEU A 64 13.41 2.61 14.47
N ARG A 65 12.31 2.32 13.74
CA ARG A 65 12.29 1.19 12.79
C ARG A 65 13.32 1.37 11.70
N PHE A 66 13.44 2.58 11.15
CA PHE A 66 14.43 2.90 10.12
C PHE A 66 15.86 2.72 10.63
N ALA A 67 16.19 3.26 11.80
CA ALA A 67 17.52 3.18 12.40
C ALA A 67 17.97 1.74 12.70
N ILE A 68 17.02 0.81 12.90
CA ILE A 68 17.31 -0.61 13.12
C ILE A 68 17.35 -1.36 11.78
N LEU A 69 16.31 -1.23 10.96
CA LEU A 69 16.15 -2.04 9.75
C LEU A 69 17.06 -1.61 8.61
N ALA A 70 17.32 -0.30 8.45
CA ALA A 70 18.14 0.19 7.34
C ALA A 70 19.60 -0.32 7.44
N PRO A 71 20.30 -0.25 8.60
CA PRO A 71 21.65 -0.82 8.71
C PRO A 71 21.68 -2.33 8.49
N ILE A 72 20.67 -3.06 8.94
CA ILE A 72 20.56 -4.52 8.72
C ILE A 72 20.45 -4.80 7.21
N ILE A 73 19.55 -4.12 6.50
CA ILE A 73 19.36 -4.29 5.06
C ILE A 73 20.64 -3.91 4.30
N VAL A 74 21.30 -2.81 4.69
CA VAL A 74 22.57 -2.39 4.09
C VAL A 74 23.66 -3.44 4.33
N ALA A 75 23.81 -3.95 5.55
CA ALA A 75 24.82 -4.96 5.88
C ALA A 75 24.59 -6.27 5.14
N LEU A 76 23.34 -6.74 5.06
CA LEU A 76 22.98 -7.94 4.31
C LEU A 76 23.24 -7.75 2.82
N THR A 77 22.83 -6.61 2.24
CA THR A 77 23.05 -6.32 0.82
C THR A 77 24.54 -6.20 0.51
N ALA A 78 25.32 -5.52 1.35
CA ALA A 78 26.77 -5.43 1.21
C ALA A 78 27.45 -6.80 1.27
N ARG A 79 26.92 -7.73 2.08
CA ARG A 79 27.49 -9.07 2.24
C ARG A 79 27.16 -10.00 1.07
N PHE A 80 25.91 -9.97 0.59
CA PHE A 80 25.42 -10.95 -0.38
C PHE A 80 25.34 -10.42 -1.82
N TRP A 81 25.14 -9.11 -2.00
CA TRP A 81 25.03 -8.46 -3.32
C TRP A 81 25.75 -7.09 -3.36
N PRO A 82 27.06 -7.05 -3.08
CA PRO A 82 27.83 -5.80 -2.98
C PRO A 82 27.71 -4.92 -4.23
N GLU A 83 27.70 -5.53 -5.42
CA GLU A 83 27.60 -4.81 -6.71
C GLU A 83 26.26 -4.08 -6.90
N THR A 84 25.21 -4.50 -6.19
CA THR A 84 23.89 -3.87 -6.29
C THR A 84 23.73 -2.71 -5.31
N LEU A 85 24.52 -2.69 -4.23
CA LEU A 85 24.42 -1.71 -3.17
C LEU A 85 24.67 -0.31 -3.74
N LEU A 86 23.67 0.57 -3.62
CA LEU A 86 23.71 1.95 -4.14
C LEU A 86 23.93 2.07 -5.66
N SER A 87 23.82 0.99 -6.43
CA SER A 87 24.01 1.02 -7.89
C SER A 87 23.05 1.98 -8.59
N LEU A 88 21.79 2.04 -8.16
CA LEU A 88 20.76 2.93 -8.74
C LEU A 88 21.08 4.43 -8.59
N PRO A 89 21.32 4.98 -7.38
CA PRO A 89 21.69 6.39 -7.24
C PRO A 89 23.06 6.72 -7.85
N LEU A 90 24.03 5.78 -7.86
CA LEU A 90 25.37 6.03 -8.40
C LEU A 90 25.40 6.01 -9.94
N GLN A 91 24.75 5.04 -10.56
CA GLN A 91 24.81 4.85 -12.02
C GLN A 91 23.69 5.58 -12.76
N LYS A 92 22.50 5.72 -12.15
CA LYS A 92 21.32 6.36 -12.76
C LYS A 92 20.68 7.40 -11.83
N PRO A 93 21.41 8.44 -11.37
CA PRO A 93 20.93 9.40 -10.36
C PRO A 93 19.66 10.14 -10.78
N ARG A 94 19.52 10.49 -12.06
CA ARG A 94 18.30 11.15 -12.57
C ARG A 94 17.07 10.25 -12.47
N PHE A 95 17.23 8.97 -12.81
CA PHE A 95 16.14 7.99 -12.72
C PHE A 95 15.80 7.67 -11.27
N TRP A 96 16.81 7.56 -10.40
CA TRP A 96 16.62 7.45 -8.96
C TRP A 96 15.80 8.62 -8.41
N LEU A 97 16.15 9.86 -8.75
CA LEU A 97 15.41 11.05 -8.30
C LEU A 97 13.96 11.03 -8.81
N LEU A 98 13.75 10.63 -10.07
CA LEU A 98 12.42 10.47 -10.64
C LEU A 98 11.58 9.49 -9.82
N ILE A 99 12.14 8.35 -9.44
CA ILE A 99 11.46 7.37 -8.56
C ILE A 99 11.16 8.02 -7.21
N MET A 100 12.14 8.66 -6.56
CA MET A 100 11.96 9.25 -5.23
C MET A 100 10.84 10.30 -5.19
N VAL A 101 10.61 11.03 -6.28
CA VAL A 101 9.57 12.07 -6.36
C VAL A 101 8.25 11.53 -6.89
N LEU A 102 8.26 10.81 -8.02
CA LEU A 102 7.04 10.40 -8.70
C LEU A 102 6.42 9.15 -8.09
N TYR A 103 7.20 8.18 -7.62
CA TYR A 103 6.67 6.92 -7.11
C TYR A 103 5.72 7.11 -5.90
N PRO A 104 6.04 7.97 -4.90
CA PRO A 104 5.12 8.25 -3.81
C PRO A 104 3.76 8.78 -4.27
N VAL A 105 3.75 9.68 -5.26
CA VAL A 105 2.52 10.32 -5.73
C VAL A 105 1.75 9.40 -6.68
N LEU A 106 2.45 8.77 -7.62
CA LEU A 106 1.81 8.00 -8.70
C LEU A 106 1.36 6.61 -8.28
N SER A 107 2.04 6.01 -7.29
CA SER A 107 1.83 4.62 -6.89
C SER A 107 1.38 4.51 -5.43
N VAL A 108 2.12 5.14 -4.50
CA VAL A 108 1.84 4.98 -3.06
C VAL A 108 0.53 5.65 -2.65
N TRP A 109 0.25 6.87 -3.14
CA TRP A 109 -0.97 7.58 -2.78
C TRP A 109 -2.27 6.80 -3.14
N PRO A 110 -2.47 6.31 -4.39
CA PRO A 110 -3.64 5.51 -4.71
C PRO A 110 -3.79 4.25 -3.85
N GLN A 111 -2.67 3.58 -3.58
CA GLN A 111 -2.66 2.38 -2.75
C GLN A 111 -3.02 2.68 -1.30
N GLU A 112 -2.48 3.74 -0.71
CA GLU A 112 -2.81 4.17 0.66
C GLU A 112 -4.28 4.59 0.79
N VAL A 113 -4.84 5.26 -0.24
CA VAL A 113 -6.28 5.57 -0.28
C VAL A 113 -7.12 4.30 -0.24
N LEU A 114 -6.78 3.28 -1.02
CA LEU A 114 -7.56 2.04 -1.11
C LEU A 114 -7.40 1.17 0.14
N TYR A 115 -6.16 0.80 0.48
CA TYR A 115 -5.89 -0.23 1.48
C TYR A 115 -5.81 0.29 2.91
N ARG A 116 -5.70 1.61 3.11
CA ARG A 116 -5.77 2.23 4.43
C ARG A 116 -7.01 3.09 4.59
N ALA A 117 -7.08 4.23 3.92
CA ALA A 117 -8.12 5.22 4.21
C ALA A 117 -9.53 4.66 3.97
N PHE A 118 -9.78 4.14 2.77
CA PHE A 118 -11.07 3.58 2.39
C PHE A 118 -11.37 2.29 3.13
N LEU A 119 -10.40 1.37 3.22
CA LEU A 119 -10.59 0.11 3.94
C LEU A 119 -11.00 0.36 5.40
N PHE A 120 -10.30 1.24 6.10
CA PHE A 120 -10.58 1.56 7.50
C PHE A 120 -11.88 2.33 7.68
N ALA A 121 -12.20 3.28 6.81
CA ALA A 121 -13.46 4.01 6.90
C ALA A 121 -14.67 3.11 6.61
N ARG A 122 -14.59 2.29 5.56
CA ARG A 122 -15.70 1.50 5.03
C ARG A 122 -15.96 0.22 5.81
N TYR A 123 -14.91 -0.50 6.19
CA TYR A 123 -15.02 -1.87 6.72
C TYR A 123 -14.73 -1.99 8.21
N ARG A 124 -14.60 -0.89 8.96
CA ARG A 124 -14.36 -0.95 10.41
C ARG A 124 -15.36 -1.83 11.14
N SER A 125 -16.63 -1.77 10.76
CA SER A 125 -17.72 -2.54 11.38
C SER A 125 -17.61 -4.06 11.20
N LEU A 126 -16.81 -4.55 10.25
CA LEU A 126 -16.53 -5.99 10.09
C LEU A 126 -15.61 -6.54 11.18
N PHE A 127 -14.76 -5.69 11.74
CA PHE A 127 -13.69 -6.10 12.62
C PHE A 127 -13.98 -5.68 14.05
N ARG A 128 -13.77 -6.60 14.98
CA ARG A 128 -14.07 -6.40 16.41
C ARG A 128 -12.97 -5.61 17.14
N SER A 129 -11.86 -5.33 16.48
CA SER A 129 -10.69 -4.65 17.05
C SER A 129 -9.88 -3.93 15.98
N ASP A 130 -9.10 -2.93 16.39
CA ASP A 130 -8.17 -2.22 15.51
C ASP A 130 -7.09 -3.15 14.95
N THR A 131 -6.60 -4.11 15.74
CA THR A 131 -5.67 -5.14 15.27
C THR A 131 -6.26 -5.99 14.16
N GLY A 132 -7.55 -6.35 14.25
CA GLY A 132 -8.22 -7.16 13.24
C GLY A 132 -8.26 -6.49 11.87
N ILE A 133 -8.61 -5.20 11.83
CA ILE A 133 -8.65 -4.44 10.58
C ILE A 133 -7.24 -4.13 10.04
N ILE A 134 -6.25 -3.93 10.92
CA ILE A 134 -4.83 -3.79 10.50
C ILE A 134 -4.35 -5.07 9.81
N ILE A 135 -4.63 -6.25 10.38
CA ILE A 135 -4.26 -7.53 9.78
C ILE A 135 -4.97 -7.71 8.44
N ALA A 136 -6.27 -7.42 8.37
CA ALA A 136 -7.03 -7.53 7.11
C ALA A 136 -6.50 -6.60 6.02
N SER A 137 -6.15 -5.35 6.38
CA SER A 137 -5.52 -4.39 5.48
C SER A 137 -4.17 -4.89 4.99
N ALA A 138 -3.32 -5.40 5.89
CA ALA A 138 -2.01 -5.95 5.52
C ALA A 138 -2.13 -7.16 4.58
N LEU A 139 -3.08 -8.08 4.86
CA LEU A 139 -3.34 -9.24 4.02
C LEU A 139 -3.90 -8.86 2.66
N ALA A 140 -4.87 -7.93 2.60
CA ALA A 140 -5.44 -7.42 1.36
C ALA A 140 -4.38 -6.71 0.50
N PHE A 141 -3.54 -5.88 1.12
CA PHE A 141 -2.43 -5.20 0.45
C PHE A 141 -1.39 -6.20 -0.07
N GLY A 142 -1.00 -7.18 0.74
CA GLY A 142 -0.10 -8.25 0.32
C GLY A 142 -0.67 -9.07 -0.84
N PHE A 143 -1.94 -9.47 -0.76
CA PHE A 143 -2.62 -10.23 -1.81
C PHE A 143 -2.72 -9.44 -3.12
N ALA A 144 -2.89 -8.12 -3.04
CA ALA A 144 -2.89 -7.26 -4.23
C ALA A 144 -1.62 -7.39 -5.06
N HIS A 145 -0.48 -7.76 -4.46
CA HIS A 145 0.80 -7.90 -5.16
C HIS A 145 0.92 -9.20 -5.97
N VAL A 146 -0.03 -10.14 -5.84
CA VAL A 146 -0.09 -11.35 -6.69
C VAL A 146 -0.16 -10.97 -8.18
N ILE A 147 -0.72 -9.79 -8.51
CA ILE A 147 -0.74 -9.22 -9.87
C ILE A 147 0.64 -9.14 -10.54
N PHE A 148 1.71 -9.02 -9.74
CA PHE A 148 3.07 -8.88 -10.26
C PHE A 148 3.71 -10.22 -10.59
N LEU A 149 3.15 -11.35 -10.10
CA LEU A 149 3.71 -12.69 -10.29
C LEU A 149 5.21 -12.78 -9.89
N ASN A 150 5.62 -11.96 -8.93
CA ASN A 150 6.97 -11.86 -8.40
C ASN A 150 7.18 -12.72 -7.17
#